data_AF-A0A9W7B2K6-F1
#
_entry.id   AF-A0A9W7B2K6-F1
#
_cell.length_a   1.000
_cell.length_b   1.000
_cell.length_c   1.000
_cell.angle_alpha   90.00
_cell.angle_beta   90.00
_cell.angle_gamma   90.00
#
_symmetry.space_group_name_H-M   'P 1'
#
loop_
_entity.id
_entity.type
_entity.pdbx_description
1 polymer ?
#
loop_
_entity_poly.entity_id
_entity_poly.type
_entity_poly.pdbx_seq_one_letter_code
_entity_poly.pdbx_strand_id
1 'polypeptide(L)'
;MCPPQTRSSGKSGNSPTAAKSGKHNATSTSLGFSPRVVPRPAYPPFSEFLISIVKEVFWQGGVHGIMCAYIFFPLYAAARSKAVELEISDQVFFALATSATHSVLYILCNFTFQLFDDYNWFQDYKLERKPYQKAKPALVKKMAVEAFIGQAVTGPIAAYFLYPLFLHFGMLSLDAPLPSAVDMFKTFVIGHVFNDVGFYWTHRIAHMKSIYKYVHKQHHEFAGTIGFAAEYANPLEVIISNQIPTVGGVLFFATHPLCVWVWIGLRLQQTYEAHSGYCFEGHILNTLWFLHADSAAHHDHHHTANQGNFGGLYTDWLFGTMDHYQALGGRQGYIDQKVKQK
;
A
#
# COMPACT_ATOMS: atom_id res chain seq x y z
N MET A 1 -39.43 19.15 -2.13
CA MET A 1 -40.42 19.28 -1.03
C MET A 1 -40.61 17.92 -0.38
N CYS A 2 -40.05 17.76 0.81
CA CYS A 2 -40.23 16.65 1.75
C CYS A 2 -40.18 17.31 3.14
N PRO A 3 -41.06 16.96 4.10
CA PRO A 3 -41.30 17.80 5.27
C PRO A 3 -40.18 17.67 6.33
N PRO A 4 -39.93 18.72 7.12
CA PRO A 4 -38.93 18.69 8.19
C PRO A 4 -39.51 18.02 9.44
N GLN A 5 -38.81 17.03 10.00
CA GLN A 5 -39.11 16.48 11.31
C GLN A 5 -38.62 17.43 12.40
N THR A 6 -39.57 17.96 13.17
CA THR A 6 -39.35 18.69 14.41
C THR A 6 -38.98 17.70 15.53
N ARG A 7 -37.86 17.91 16.21
CA ARG A 7 -37.56 17.27 17.50
C ARG A 7 -37.71 18.28 18.63
N SER A 8 -38.50 17.87 19.61
CA SER A 8 -38.91 18.63 20.78
C SER A 8 -37.77 18.86 21.78
N SER A 9 -37.86 20.00 22.46
CA SER A 9 -37.01 20.43 23.56
C SER A 9 -37.36 19.67 24.84
N GLY A 10 -36.39 18.91 25.36
CA GLY A 10 -36.44 18.33 26.70
C GLY A 10 -35.22 18.77 27.51
N LYS A 11 -35.41 19.73 28.41
CA LYS A 11 -34.44 20.04 29.47
C LYS A 11 -34.52 18.95 30.54
N SER A 12 -33.41 18.29 30.84
CA SER A 12 -33.13 17.81 32.20
C SER A 12 -31.62 17.77 32.43
N GLY A 13 -31.19 18.37 33.54
CA GLY A 13 -29.80 18.50 33.91
C GLY A 13 -29.24 17.25 34.56
N ASN A 14 -27.96 17.00 34.32
CA ASN A 14 -26.97 16.73 35.38
C ASN A 14 -25.59 16.70 34.73
N SER A 15 -24.78 17.68 35.09
CA SER A 15 -23.35 17.75 34.79
C SER A 15 -22.59 16.65 35.53
N PRO A 16 -21.65 15.97 34.87
CA PRO A 16 -20.41 15.55 35.51
C PRO A 16 -19.26 16.39 34.93
N THR A 17 -18.72 17.22 35.80
CA THR A 17 -17.35 17.75 35.81
C THR A 17 -16.46 17.39 34.61
N ALA A 18 -16.19 18.42 33.80
CA ALA A 18 -15.13 18.39 32.80
C ALA A 18 -13.77 18.14 33.47
N ALA A 19 -13.24 16.92 33.32
CA ALA A 19 -11.84 16.65 33.55
C ALA A 19 -11.03 17.46 32.52
N LYS A 20 -10.34 18.50 33.00
CA LYS A 20 -9.35 19.25 32.23
C LYS A 20 -8.29 18.26 31.74
N SER A 21 -8.32 17.92 30.45
CA SER A 21 -7.23 17.18 29.82
C SER A 21 -5.99 18.06 29.82
N GLY A 22 -5.01 17.67 30.64
CA GLY A 22 -3.69 18.28 30.64
C GLY A 22 -3.07 18.14 29.26
N LYS A 23 -2.62 19.26 28.69
CA LYS A 23 -1.67 19.25 27.59
C LYS A 23 -0.38 18.62 28.12
N HIS A 24 -0.24 17.30 27.98
CA HIS A 24 1.05 16.65 28.14
C HIS A 24 1.92 17.08 26.97
N ASN A 25 2.95 17.90 27.26
CA ASN A 25 3.99 18.26 26.30
C ASN A 25 4.78 17.01 25.95
N ALA A 26 4.31 16.27 24.94
CA ALA A 26 5.05 15.16 24.38
C ALA A 26 6.32 15.71 23.69
N THR A 27 7.49 15.34 24.20
CA THR A 27 8.77 15.71 23.57
C THR A 27 9.24 14.57 22.68
N SER A 28 9.49 14.87 21.40
CA SER A 28 10.16 13.92 20.50
C SER A 28 11.63 13.80 20.91
N THR A 29 12.09 12.58 21.16
CA THR A 29 13.51 12.28 21.41
C THR A 29 14.00 11.34 20.34
N SER A 30 15.13 11.68 19.69
CA SER A 30 15.76 10.84 18.66
C SER A 30 16.79 9.86 19.26
N LEU A 31 16.47 9.26 20.40
CA LEU A 31 17.33 8.24 21.01
C LEU A 31 17.14 6.91 20.26
N GLY A 32 17.95 6.72 19.21
CA GLY A 32 18.05 5.47 18.46
C GLY A 32 17.59 5.53 17.00
N PHE A 33 17.52 4.35 16.38
CA PHE A 33 17.18 4.12 14.97
C PHE A 33 15.73 4.49 14.60
N SER A 34 14.89 4.87 15.56
CA SER A 34 13.51 5.33 15.30
C SER A 34 13.11 6.44 16.28
N PRO A 35 12.49 7.53 15.79
CA PRO A 35 11.96 8.59 16.64
C PRO A 35 10.97 8.05 17.68
N ARG A 36 11.09 8.52 18.93
CA ARG A 36 10.25 8.11 20.05
C ARG A 36 9.45 9.30 20.58
N VAL A 37 8.19 9.04 20.93
CA VAL A 37 7.34 9.98 21.68
C VAL A 37 7.44 9.67 23.17
N VAL A 38 7.65 10.68 24.01
CA VAL A 38 7.73 10.52 25.47
C VAL A 38 6.64 11.36 26.16
N PRO A 39 5.78 10.77 27.02
CA PRO A 39 5.67 9.33 27.29
C PRO A 39 5.21 8.55 26.04
N ARG A 40 5.57 7.25 25.96
CA ARG A 40 5.15 6.43 24.82
C ARG A 40 3.63 6.25 24.84
N PRO A 41 2.94 6.46 23.71
CA PRO A 41 1.51 6.22 23.63
C PRO A 41 1.21 4.72 23.72
N ALA A 42 0.00 4.41 24.16
CA ALA A 42 -0.48 3.04 24.14
C ALA A 42 -0.65 2.56 22.69
N TYR A 43 -0.18 1.34 22.44
CA TYR A 43 -0.39 0.66 21.18
C TYR A 43 -1.76 -0.03 21.19
N PRO A 44 -2.32 -0.35 20.02
CA PRO A 44 -3.52 -1.17 19.94
C PRO A 44 -3.33 -2.47 20.73
N PRO A 45 -4.38 -3.01 21.37
CA PRO A 45 -4.30 -4.26 22.09
C PRO A 45 -3.88 -5.40 21.16
N PHE A 46 -3.35 -6.47 21.73
CA PHE A 46 -2.90 -7.64 20.97
C PHE A 46 -3.99 -8.25 20.07
N SER A 47 -5.27 -8.12 20.45
CA SER A 47 -6.39 -8.56 19.62
C SER A 47 -6.48 -7.80 18.29
N GLU A 48 -6.24 -6.49 18.28
CA GLU A 48 -6.24 -5.70 17.04
C GLU A 48 -5.04 -6.04 16.16
N PHE A 49 -3.89 -6.33 16.77
CA PHE A 49 -2.73 -6.88 16.07
C PHE A 49 -3.02 -8.23 15.42
N LEU A 50 -3.74 -9.14 16.09
CA LEU A 50 -4.14 -10.41 15.48
C LEU A 50 -5.14 -10.20 14.33
N ILE A 51 -6.09 -9.29 14.49
CA ILE A 51 -7.06 -8.95 13.44
C ILE A 51 -6.35 -8.38 12.22
N SER A 52 -5.35 -7.52 12.37
CA SER A 52 -4.61 -6.99 11.22
C SER A 52 -3.85 -8.09 10.47
N ILE A 53 -3.26 -9.07 11.15
CA ILE A 53 -2.66 -10.24 10.50
C ILE A 53 -3.71 -11.07 9.75
N VAL A 54 -4.85 -11.37 10.38
CA VAL A 54 -5.95 -12.12 9.75
C VAL A 54 -6.44 -11.41 8.49
N LYS A 55 -6.63 -10.10 8.59
CA LYS A 55 -7.10 -9.27 7.49
C LYS A 55 -6.07 -9.16 6.36
N GLU A 56 -4.86 -8.70 6.66
CA GLU A 56 -3.88 -8.34 5.63
C GLU A 56 -3.25 -9.60 4.99
N VAL A 57 -2.81 -10.55 5.83
CA VAL A 57 -2.05 -11.71 5.35
C VAL A 57 -2.97 -12.81 4.82
N PHE A 58 -3.96 -13.23 5.62
CA PHE A 58 -4.75 -14.41 5.29
C PHE A 58 -5.95 -14.10 4.41
N TRP A 59 -6.67 -13.00 4.66
CA TRP A 59 -7.83 -12.62 3.87
C TRP A 59 -7.44 -11.88 2.59
N GLN A 60 -6.78 -10.72 2.71
CA GLN A 60 -6.40 -9.88 1.57
C GLN A 60 -5.26 -10.48 0.73
N GLY A 61 -4.27 -11.11 1.36
CA GLY A 61 -3.24 -11.87 0.64
C GLY A 61 -3.77 -13.21 0.14
N GLY A 62 -4.15 -14.09 1.08
CA GLY A 62 -4.51 -15.48 0.79
C GLY A 62 -5.83 -15.66 0.03
N VAL A 63 -6.96 -15.36 0.68
CA VAL A 63 -8.30 -15.65 0.13
C VAL A 63 -8.58 -14.85 -1.13
N HIS A 64 -8.33 -13.54 -1.12
CA HIS A 64 -8.51 -12.71 -2.33
C HIS A 64 -7.59 -13.15 -3.46
N GLY A 65 -6.34 -13.53 -3.18
CA GLY A 65 -5.45 -14.07 -4.21
C GLY A 65 -6.00 -15.31 -4.89
N ILE A 66 -6.59 -16.24 -4.14
CA ILE A 66 -7.25 -17.42 -4.72
C ILE A 66 -8.45 -17.01 -5.59
N MET A 67 -9.30 -16.11 -5.08
CA MET A 67 -10.45 -15.63 -5.83
C MET A 67 -10.02 -14.98 -7.15
N CYS A 68 -9.03 -14.09 -7.11
CA CYS A 68 -8.45 -13.44 -8.29
C CYS A 68 -7.85 -14.47 -9.25
N ALA A 69 -7.11 -15.47 -8.75
CA ALA A 69 -6.54 -16.51 -9.60
C ALA A 69 -7.64 -17.27 -10.37
N TYR A 70 -8.74 -17.66 -9.71
CA TYR A 70 -9.86 -18.31 -10.40
C TYR A 70 -10.58 -17.38 -11.39
N ILE A 71 -10.79 -16.11 -11.03
CA ILE A 71 -11.44 -15.11 -11.89
C ILE A 71 -10.61 -14.84 -13.15
N PHE A 72 -9.28 -14.72 -13.02
CA PHE A 72 -8.38 -14.35 -14.11
C PHE A 72 -7.83 -15.55 -14.90
N PHE A 73 -7.99 -16.80 -14.42
CA PHE A 73 -7.48 -17.98 -15.12
C PHE A 73 -8.02 -18.13 -16.55
N PRO A 74 -9.31 -17.92 -16.86
CA PRO A 74 -9.80 -17.99 -18.24
C PRO A 74 -9.13 -16.95 -19.16
N LEU A 75 -8.90 -15.73 -18.67
CA LEU A 75 -8.21 -14.68 -19.41
C LEU A 75 -6.74 -15.06 -19.65
N TYR A 76 -6.07 -15.58 -18.62
CA TYR A 76 -4.70 -16.10 -18.70
C TYR A 76 -4.58 -17.19 -19.78
N ALA A 77 -5.46 -18.20 -19.72
CA ALA A 77 -5.45 -19.32 -20.65
C ALA A 77 -5.69 -18.88 -22.10
N ALA A 78 -6.65 -17.96 -22.32
CA ALA A 78 -6.91 -17.40 -23.63
C ALA A 78 -5.73 -16.57 -24.17
N ALA A 79 -5.12 -15.72 -23.34
CA ALA A 79 -3.95 -14.93 -23.70
C ALA A 79 -2.76 -15.83 -24.04
N ARG A 80 -2.54 -16.89 -23.26
CA ARG A 80 -1.47 -17.86 -23.50
C ARG A 80 -1.70 -18.64 -24.80
N SER A 81 -2.91 -19.15 -25.03
CA SER A 81 -3.27 -19.81 -26.29
C SER A 81 -3.00 -18.90 -27.48
N LYS A 82 -3.37 -17.62 -27.38
CA LYS A 82 -3.12 -16.65 -28.45
C LYS A 82 -1.64 -16.36 -28.67
N ALA A 83 -0.84 -16.32 -27.60
CA ALA A 83 0.60 -16.15 -27.71
C ALA A 83 1.27 -17.32 -28.45
N VAL A 84 0.82 -18.55 -28.20
CA VAL A 84 1.29 -19.75 -28.93
C VAL A 84 0.93 -19.66 -30.42
N GLU A 85 -0.31 -19.27 -30.77
CA GLU A 85 -0.71 -19.06 -32.17
C GLU A 85 0.15 -18.02 -32.90
N LEU A 86 0.60 -16.99 -32.18
CA LEU A 86 1.42 -15.91 -32.71
C LEU A 86 2.93 -16.20 -32.63
N GLU A 87 3.32 -17.42 -32.25
CA GLU A 87 4.72 -17.85 -32.08
C GLU A 87 5.53 -16.94 -31.13
N ILE A 88 4.85 -16.34 -30.14
CA ILE A 88 5.48 -15.50 -29.13
C ILE A 88 6.17 -16.43 -28.12
N SER A 89 7.48 -16.23 -27.92
CA SER A 89 8.23 -17.01 -26.94
C SER A 89 7.73 -16.78 -25.51
N ASP A 90 7.85 -17.80 -24.66
CA ASP A 90 7.39 -17.74 -23.27
C ASP A 90 7.99 -16.57 -22.49
N GLN A 91 9.26 -16.27 -22.74
CA GLN A 91 9.96 -15.15 -22.10
C GLN A 91 9.39 -13.79 -22.52
N VAL A 92 9.08 -13.62 -23.82
CA VAL A 92 8.44 -12.40 -24.32
C VAL A 92 7.00 -12.31 -23.79
N PHE A 93 6.25 -13.41 -23.79
CA PHE A 93 4.91 -13.43 -23.22
C PHE A 93 4.91 -13.05 -21.74
N PHE A 94 5.83 -13.62 -20.94
CA PHE A 94 5.97 -13.29 -19.54
C PHE A 94 6.27 -11.80 -19.32
N ALA A 95 7.18 -11.24 -20.11
CA ALA A 95 7.52 -9.82 -20.05
C ALA A 95 6.32 -8.93 -20.40
N LEU A 96 5.60 -9.25 -21.49
CA LEU A 96 4.43 -8.52 -21.93
C LEU A 96 3.29 -8.61 -20.91
N ALA A 97 2.98 -9.79 -20.39
CA ALA A 97 1.92 -10.00 -19.41
C ALA A 97 2.23 -9.32 -18.06
N THR A 98 3.49 -9.37 -17.61
CA THR A 98 3.94 -8.65 -16.41
C THR A 98 3.80 -7.14 -16.60
N SER A 99 4.28 -6.62 -17.74
CA SER A 99 4.20 -5.18 -18.06
C SER A 99 2.77 -4.70 -18.22
N ALA A 100 1.91 -5.50 -18.85
CA ALA A 100 0.49 -5.21 -19.01
C ALA A 100 -0.23 -5.20 -17.66
N THR A 101 -0.01 -6.23 -16.82
CA THR A 101 -0.59 -6.30 -15.46
C THR A 101 -0.22 -5.04 -14.67
N HIS A 102 1.06 -4.68 -14.68
CA HIS A 102 1.55 -3.51 -13.97
C HIS A 102 0.97 -2.19 -14.54
N SER A 103 1.09 -1.97 -15.84
CA SER A 103 0.66 -0.74 -16.51
C SER A 103 -0.85 -0.52 -16.41
N VAL A 104 -1.64 -1.57 -16.61
CA VAL A 104 -3.10 -1.49 -16.53
C VAL A 104 -3.52 -1.11 -15.11
N LEU A 105 -2.94 -1.72 -14.07
CA LEU A 105 -3.28 -1.35 -12.69
C LEU A 105 -2.78 0.05 -12.32
N TYR A 106 -1.58 0.43 -12.74
CA TYR A 106 -1.06 1.80 -12.56
C TYR A 106 -2.03 2.83 -13.16
N ILE A 107 -2.50 2.60 -14.38
CA ILE A 107 -3.43 3.51 -15.05
C ILE A 107 -4.79 3.47 -14.34
N LEU A 108 -5.40 2.29 -14.22
CA LEU A 108 -6.76 2.16 -13.68
C LEU A 108 -6.88 2.72 -12.26
N CYS A 109 -6.03 2.29 -11.33
CA CYS A 109 -6.11 2.75 -9.94
C CYS A 109 -5.88 4.25 -9.82
N ASN A 110 -4.82 4.78 -10.45
CA ASN A 110 -4.45 6.18 -10.27
C ASN A 110 -5.38 7.14 -11.00
N PHE A 111 -5.85 6.79 -12.21
CA PHE A 111 -6.87 7.60 -12.88
C PHE A 111 -8.23 7.50 -12.18
N THR A 112 -8.58 6.38 -11.54
CA THR A 112 -9.78 6.33 -10.69
C THR A 112 -9.73 7.38 -9.57
N PHE A 113 -8.62 7.47 -8.83
CA PHE A 113 -8.47 8.49 -7.79
C PHE A 113 -8.43 9.92 -8.36
N GLN A 114 -7.83 10.11 -9.54
CA GLN A 114 -7.88 11.41 -10.24
C GLN A 114 -9.31 11.80 -10.62
N LEU A 115 -10.12 10.85 -11.10
CA LEU A 115 -11.54 11.10 -11.41
C LEU A 115 -12.33 11.45 -10.14
N PHE A 116 -11.99 10.87 -8.99
CA PHE A 116 -12.62 11.24 -7.73
C PHE A 116 -12.37 12.72 -7.41
N ASP A 117 -11.16 13.22 -7.66
CA ASP A 117 -10.80 14.63 -7.53
C ASP A 117 -11.52 15.51 -8.55
N ASP A 118 -11.46 15.16 -9.84
CA ASP A 118 -11.99 15.99 -10.93
C ASP A 118 -13.52 16.14 -10.85
N TYR A 119 -14.22 15.08 -10.42
CA TYR A 119 -15.69 15.04 -10.34
C TYR A 119 -16.24 15.21 -8.92
N ASN A 120 -15.38 15.46 -7.93
CA ASN A 120 -15.75 15.55 -6.52
C ASN A 120 -16.49 14.31 -5.99
N TRP A 121 -16.13 13.11 -6.45
CA TRP A 121 -16.65 11.86 -5.90
C TRP A 121 -15.88 11.47 -4.63
N PHE A 122 -16.57 10.79 -3.70
CA PHE A 122 -15.97 10.20 -2.49
C PHE A 122 -15.13 11.16 -1.62
N GLN A 123 -15.42 12.46 -1.67
CA GLN A 123 -14.62 13.49 -0.97
C GLN A 123 -14.66 13.36 0.55
N ASP A 124 -15.68 12.71 1.11
CA ASP A 124 -15.76 12.38 2.53
C ASP A 124 -14.62 11.45 3.00
N TYR A 125 -14.01 10.70 2.07
CA TYR A 125 -12.88 9.81 2.34
C TYR A 125 -11.52 10.46 2.02
N LYS A 126 -11.50 11.70 1.51
CA LYS A 126 -10.25 12.36 1.12
C LYS A 126 -9.51 12.88 2.35
N LEU A 127 -8.23 12.57 2.44
CA LEU A 127 -7.37 13.06 3.50
C LEU A 127 -7.08 14.56 3.31
N GLU A 128 -7.20 15.32 4.39
CA GLU A 128 -6.95 16.75 4.38
C GLU A 128 -5.47 17.06 4.07
N ARG A 129 -5.24 18.10 3.26
CA ARG A 129 -3.90 18.48 2.79
C ARG A 129 -3.54 19.90 3.19
N LYS A 130 -2.43 20.07 3.91
CA LYS A 130 -1.80 21.36 4.15
C LYS A 130 -1.14 21.90 2.87
N PRO A 131 -0.93 23.22 2.74
CA PRO A 131 -0.34 23.80 1.53
C PRO A 131 1.00 23.18 1.10
N TYR A 132 1.87 22.81 2.05
CA TYR A 132 3.17 22.19 1.74
C TYR A 132 3.06 20.73 1.26
N GLN A 133 1.93 20.06 1.54
CA GLN A 133 1.68 18.68 1.12
C GLN A 133 1.14 18.60 -0.32
N LYS A 134 0.73 19.73 -0.91
CA LYS A 134 0.28 19.78 -2.29
C LYS A 134 1.48 19.77 -3.22
N ALA A 135 1.51 18.79 -4.13
CA ALA A 135 2.60 18.63 -5.08
C ALA A 135 2.73 19.84 -6.02
N LYS A 136 3.96 20.27 -6.28
CA LYS A 136 4.25 21.33 -7.25
C LYS A 136 4.17 20.78 -8.68
N PRO A 137 3.69 21.55 -9.67
CA PRO A 137 3.58 21.07 -11.06
C PRO A 137 4.88 20.53 -11.66
N ALA A 138 6.02 21.15 -11.35
CA ALA A 138 7.32 20.67 -11.80
C ALA A 138 7.67 19.27 -11.26
N LEU A 139 7.30 18.99 -10.00
CA LEU A 139 7.50 17.68 -9.38
C LEU A 139 6.57 16.64 -10.00
N VAL A 140 5.30 16.98 -10.26
CA VAL A 140 4.35 16.10 -10.97
C VAL A 140 4.86 15.77 -12.37
N LYS A 141 5.40 16.75 -13.10
CA LYS A 141 6.00 16.51 -14.43
C LYS A 141 7.20 15.57 -14.35
N LYS A 142 8.10 15.76 -13.37
CA LYS A 142 9.26 14.89 -13.16
C LYS A 142 8.81 13.45 -12.88
N MET A 143 7.88 13.28 -11.95
CA MET A 143 7.29 11.97 -11.64
C MET A 143 6.66 11.32 -12.87
N ALA A 144 5.89 12.06 -13.68
CA ALA A 144 5.23 11.50 -14.86
C ALA A 144 6.23 11.00 -15.91
N VAL A 145 7.35 11.72 -16.10
CA VAL A 145 8.43 11.30 -17.02
C VAL A 145 9.11 10.04 -16.49
N GLU A 146 9.44 9.99 -15.20
CA GLU A 146 10.07 8.81 -14.60
C GLU A 146 9.15 7.59 -14.61
N ALA A 147 7.86 7.77 -14.32
CA ALA A 147 6.86 6.72 -14.42
C ALA A 147 6.74 6.21 -15.87
N PHE A 148 6.74 7.09 -16.87
CA PHE A 148 6.72 6.68 -18.28
C PHE A 148 7.96 5.86 -18.66
N ILE A 149 9.17 6.30 -18.28
CA ILE A 149 10.41 5.53 -18.50
C ILE A 149 10.34 4.18 -17.77
N GLY A 150 9.82 4.21 -16.53
CA GLY A 150 9.52 3.06 -15.70
C GLY A 150 8.75 2.00 -16.46
N GLN A 151 7.55 2.36 -16.91
CA GLN A 151 6.58 1.50 -17.58
C GLN A 151 7.00 1.10 -19.00
N ALA A 152 7.58 2.01 -19.78
CA ALA A 152 7.85 1.78 -21.20
C ALA A 152 9.21 1.13 -21.47
N VAL A 153 10.18 1.26 -20.55
CA VAL A 153 11.56 0.81 -20.77
C VAL A 153 12.01 -0.13 -19.66
N THR A 154 12.11 0.37 -18.43
CA THR A 154 12.78 -0.40 -17.37
C THR A 154 11.98 -1.63 -16.92
N GLY A 155 10.66 -1.51 -16.82
CA GLY A 155 9.75 -2.58 -16.41
C GLY A 155 9.76 -3.76 -17.38
N PRO A 156 9.52 -3.55 -18.69
CA PRO A 156 9.58 -4.63 -19.69
C PRO A 156 10.93 -5.33 -19.75
N ILE A 157 12.03 -4.56 -19.68
CA ILE A 157 13.40 -5.12 -19.65
C ILE A 157 13.59 -5.98 -18.39
N ALA A 158 13.22 -5.47 -17.21
CA ALA A 158 13.34 -6.22 -15.97
C ALA A 158 12.49 -7.49 -16.01
N ALA A 159 11.24 -7.43 -16.47
CA ALA A 159 10.35 -8.58 -16.57
C ALA A 159 10.91 -9.66 -17.53
N TYR A 160 11.51 -9.24 -18.65
CA TYR A 160 12.17 -10.16 -19.58
C TYR A 160 13.31 -10.93 -18.92
N PHE A 161 14.15 -10.25 -18.12
CA PHE A 161 15.26 -10.90 -17.42
C PHE A 161 14.86 -11.63 -16.13
N LEU A 162 13.70 -11.33 -15.55
CA LEU A 162 13.17 -12.05 -14.40
C LEU A 162 12.66 -13.45 -14.77
N TYR A 163 12.12 -13.65 -15.98
CA TYR A 163 11.58 -14.94 -16.41
C TYR A 163 12.54 -16.14 -16.19
N PRO A 164 13.81 -16.12 -16.67
CA PRO A 164 14.72 -17.23 -16.43
C PRO A 164 15.04 -17.43 -14.94
N LEU A 165 14.99 -16.37 -14.12
CA LEU A 165 15.15 -16.52 -12.66
C LEU A 165 13.96 -17.22 -12.04
N PHE A 166 12.73 -16.90 -12.47
CA PHE A 166 11.55 -17.62 -12.02
C PHE A 166 11.63 -19.11 -12.36
N LEU A 167 12.05 -19.46 -13.58
CA LEU A 167 12.26 -20.87 -13.93
C LEU A 167 13.37 -21.52 -13.08
N HIS A 168 14.47 -20.81 -12.83
CA HIS A 168 15.56 -21.30 -11.99
C HIS A 168 15.12 -21.61 -10.56
N PHE A 169 14.24 -20.78 -10.00
CA PHE A 169 13.69 -20.97 -8.65
C PHE A 169 12.42 -21.86 -8.62
N GLY A 170 12.08 -22.51 -9.74
CA GLY A 170 11.08 -23.57 -9.77
C GLY A 170 9.66 -23.15 -10.14
N MET A 171 9.47 -21.97 -10.74
CA MET A 171 8.20 -21.62 -11.37
C MET A 171 7.88 -22.63 -12.49
N LEU A 172 6.64 -23.10 -12.51
CA LEU A 172 6.16 -24.02 -13.55
C LEU A 172 6.11 -23.33 -14.92
N SER A 173 6.02 -24.15 -15.98
CA SER A 173 5.82 -23.65 -17.33
C SER A 173 4.52 -22.85 -17.45
N LEU A 174 4.46 -21.97 -18.46
CA LEU A 174 3.26 -21.16 -18.73
C LEU A 174 2.01 -22.00 -19.03
N ASP A 175 2.17 -23.24 -19.46
CA ASP A 175 1.07 -24.15 -19.83
C ASP A 175 0.70 -25.12 -18.69
N ALA A 176 1.26 -24.93 -17.50
CA ALA A 176 0.94 -25.74 -16.34
C ALA A 176 -0.53 -25.59 -15.93
N PRO A 177 -1.17 -26.65 -15.40
CA PRO A 177 -2.51 -26.53 -14.84
C PRO A 177 -2.49 -25.61 -13.62
N LEU A 178 -3.62 -24.93 -13.38
CA LEU A 178 -3.78 -24.08 -12.21
C LEU A 178 -3.54 -24.90 -10.91
N PRO A 179 -2.76 -24.39 -9.94
CA PRO A 179 -2.52 -25.09 -8.69
C PRO A 179 -3.78 -25.29 -7.87
N SER A 180 -3.69 -26.18 -6.86
CA SER A 180 -4.76 -26.31 -5.88
C SER A 180 -4.97 -25.00 -5.10
N ALA A 181 -6.19 -24.77 -4.61
CA ALA A 181 -6.48 -23.60 -3.76
C ALA A 181 -5.56 -23.53 -2.53
N VAL A 182 -5.13 -24.67 -1.98
CA VAL A 182 -4.22 -24.74 -0.83
C VAL A 182 -2.82 -24.26 -1.21
N ASP A 183 -2.31 -24.64 -2.38
CA ASP A 183 -0.97 -24.22 -2.83
C ASP A 183 -0.95 -22.74 -3.21
N MET A 184 -2.02 -22.26 -3.83
CA MET A 184 -2.21 -20.83 -4.06
C MET A 184 -2.28 -20.06 -2.74
N PHE A 185 -3.04 -20.53 -1.75
CA PHE A 185 -3.12 -19.91 -0.42
C PHE A 185 -1.73 -19.76 0.22
N LYS A 186 -0.94 -20.85 0.24
CA LYS A 186 0.42 -20.84 0.79
C LYS A 186 1.32 -19.86 0.04
N THR A 187 1.25 -19.86 -1.28
CA THR A 187 2.03 -18.93 -2.14
C THR A 187 1.75 -17.48 -1.74
N PHE A 188 0.49 -17.08 -1.66
CA PHE A 188 0.13 -15.69 -1.34
C PHE A 188 0.44 -15.32 0.11
N VAL A 189 0.18 -16.21 1.07
CA VAL A 189 0.50 -15.96 2.50
C VAL A 189 2.00 -15.81 2.72
N ILE A 190 2.81 -16.70 2.13
CA ILE A 190 4.28 -16.61 2.23
C ILE A 190 4.77 -15.35 1.51
N GLY A 191 4.24 -15.06 0.32
CA GLY A 191 4.54 -13.83 -0.40
C GLY A 191 4.28 -12.57 0.43
N HIS A 192 3.16 -12.54 1.15
CA HIS A 192 2.79 -11.43 2.02
C HIS A 192 3.72 -11.27 3.21
N VAL A 193 4.01 -12.34 3.94
CA VAL A 193 4.94 -12.28 5.07
C VAL A 193 6.34 -11.88 4.61
N PHE A 194 6.81 -12.43 3.47
CA PHE A 194 8.11 -12.10 2.90
C PHE A 194 8.19 -10.61 2.53
N ASN A 195 7.17 -10.11 1.82
CA ASN A 195 7.11 -8.71 1.44
C ASN A 195 7.10 -7.80 2.65
N ASP A 196 6.23 -8.03 3.62
CA ASP A 196 6.04 -7.08 4.72
C ASP A 196 7.24 -7.05 5.67
N VAL A 197 7.87 -8.20 5.93
CA VAL A 197 9.11 -8.26 6.72
C VAL A 197 10.27 -7.62 5.95
N GLY A 198 10.41 -7.95 4.66
CA GLY A 198 11.45 -7.40 3.79
C GLY A 198 11.35 -5.88 3.69
N PHE A 199 10.18 -5.40 3.26
CA PHE A 199 9.85 -3.98 3.09
C PHE A 199 10.07 -3.23 4.39
N TYR A 200 9.56 -3.72 5.53
CA TYR A 200 9.75 -3.07 6.83
C TYR A 200 11.22 -2.76 7.10
N TRP A 201 12.10 -3.76 6.97
CA TRP A 201 13.51 -3.59 7.31
C TRP A 201 14.25 -2.71 6.30
N THR A 202 14.05 -2.94 5.00
CA THR A 202 14.72 -2.15 3.95
C THR A 202 14.26 -0.70 3.98
N HIS A 203 12.96 -0.46 4.16
CA HIS A 203 12.39 0.88 4.27
C HIS A 203 12.91 1.59 5.52
N ARG A 204 12.91 0.94 6.69
CA ARG A 204 13.45 1.51 7.93
C ARG A 204 14.94 1.83 7.83
N ILE A 205 15.74 0.98 7.18
CA ILE A 205 17.16 1.24 6.89
C ILE A 205 17.30 2.45 5.95
N ALA A 206 16.44 2.56 4.93
CA ALA A 206 16.46 3.68 4.00
C ALA A 206 16.21 5.03 4.71
N HIS A 207 15.54 5.04 5.87
CA HIS A 207 15.36 6.21 6.74
C HIS A 207 16.55 6.55 7.66
N MET A 208 17.63 5.78 7.63
CA MET A 208 18.85 6.16 8.36
C MET A 208 19.39 7.50 7.84
N LYS A 209 19.79 8.39 8.74
CA LYS A 209 20.34 9.72 8.38
C LYS A 209 21.45 9.67 7.33
N SER A 210 22.29 8.63 7.36
CA SER A 210 23.38 8.40 6.41
C SER A 210 22.93 7.94 5.02
N ILE A 211 21.76 7.32 4.90
CA ILE A 211 21.23 6.69 3.67
C ILE A 211 20.12 7.55 3.05
N TYR A 212 19.22 8.09 3.88
CA TYR A 212 17.98 8.77 3.49
C TYR A 212 18.16 9.77 2.36
N LYS A 213 19.13 10.69 2.48
CA LYS A 213 19.32 11.75 1.49
C LYS A 213 19.69 11.24 0.09
N TYR A 214 20.20 10.01 -0.03
CA TYR A 214 20.64 9.41 -1.28
C TYR A 214 19.64 8.41 -1.86
N VAL A 215 18.88 7.73 -1.00
CA VAL A 215 18.00 6.64 -1.41
C VAL A 215 16.54 7.06 -1.29
N HIS A 216 16.09 7.45 -0.10
CA HIS A 216 14.65 7.55 0.20
C HIS A 216 14.07 8.96 0.12
N LYS A 217 14.91 10.00 0.09
CA LYS A 217 14.46 11.39 0.05
C LYS A 217 13.63 11.70 -1.20
N GLN A 218 13.91 11.07 -2.34
CA GLN A 218 13.16 11.26 -3.57
C GLN A 218 11.68 10.86 -3.38
N HIS A 219 11.44 9.71 -2.76
CA HIS A 219 10.09 9.23 -2.46
C HIS A 219 9.31 10.21 -1.58
N HIS A 220 9.97 10.79 -0.58
CA HIS A 220 9.41 11.80 0.32
C HIS A 220 9.33 13.23 -0.26
N GLU A 221 9.67 13.46 -1.55
CA GLU A 221 9.39 14.76 -2.19
C GLU A 221 7.88 15.03 -2.28
N PHE A 222 7.05 13.98 -2.28
CA PHE A 222 5.60 14.05 -2.18
C PHE A 222 5.13 13.93 -0.72
N ALA A 223 5.27 15.02 0.04
CA ALA A 223 4.90 15.04 1.46
C ALA A 223 3.42 14.72 1.76
N GLY A 224 2.52 15.00 0.81
CA GLY A 224 1.18 14.42 0.80
C GLY A 224 1.13 13.35 -0.28
N THR A 225 0.71 12.15 0.08
CA THR A 225 0.73 11.05 -0.89
C THR A 225 -0.24 11.33 -2.04
N ILE A 226 0.16 10.95 -3.24
CA ILE A 226 -0.70 10.82 -4.42
C ILE A 226 -0.41 9.47 -5.09
N GLY A 227 -1.43 8.82 -5.63
CA GLY A 227 -1.29 7.46 -6.18
C GLY A 227 -0.22 7.35 -7.27
N PHE A 228 -0.19 8.30 -8.22
CA PHE A 228 0.82 8.32 -9.30
C PHE A 228 2.27 8.41 -8.79
N ALA A 229 2.49 8.95 -7.59
CA ALA A 229 3.83 9.07 -7.00
C ALA A 229 4.23 7.86 -6.15
N ALA A 230 3.38 6.83 -6.04
CA ALA A 230 3.66 5.67 -5.18
C ALA A 230 4.96 4.95 -5.53
N GLU A 231 5.34 4.97 -6.80
CA GLU A 231 6.56 4.34 -7.31
C GLU A 231 7.65 5.36 -7.70
N TYR A 232 7.42 6.65 -7.45
CA TYR A 232 8.42 7.69 -7.67
C TYR A 232 9.50 7.61 -6.59
N ALA A 233 10.60 6.94 -6.90
CA ALA A 233 11.65 6.63 -5.95
C ALA A 233 13.02 6.51 -6.64
N ASN A 234 14.09 6.58 -5.85
CA ASN A 234 15.43 6.35 -6.36
C ASN A 234 15.57 4.91 -6.89
N PRO A 235 16.34 4.65 -7.97
CA PRO A 235 16.51 3.29 -8.49
C PRO A 235 16.97 2.24 -7.47
N LEU A 236 17.83 2.62 -6.52
CA LEU A 236 18.26 1.70 -5.45
C LEU A 236 17.12 1.37 -4.50
N GLU A 237 16.26 2.34 -4.20
CA GLU A 237 15.06 2.11 -3.39
C GLU A 237 14.08 1.19 -4.13
N VAL A 238 13.84 1.47 -5.42
CA VAL A 238 12.97 0.64 -6.26
C VAL A 238 13.45 -0.81 -6.20
N ILE A 239 14.74 -1.08 -6.34
CA ILE A 239 15.26 -2.45 -6.31
C ILE A 239 15.18 -3.05 -4.90
N ILE A 240 15.73 -2.37 -3.90
CA ILE A 240 15.99 -2.94 -2.56
C ILE A 240 14.73 -2.95 -1.71
N SER A 241 13.97 -1.85 -1.70
CA SER A 241 12.80 -1.71 -0.86
C SER A 241 11.52 -2.17 -1.55
N ASN A 242 11.40 -2.02 -2.87
CA ASN A 242 10.15 -2.36 -3.56
C ASN A 242 10.22 -3.73 -4.23
N GLN A 243 11.12 -3.91 -5.20
CA GLN A 243 11.14 -5.10 -6.06
C GLN A 243 11.59 -6.37 -5.32
N ILE A 244 12.66 -6.32 -4.53
CA ILE A 244 13.14 -7.52 -3.80
C ILE A 244 12.07 -8.01 -2.80
N PRO A 245 11.47 -7.19 -1.93
CA PRO A 245 10.41 -7.65 -1.04
C PRO A 245 9.15 -8.10 -1.78
N THR A 246 8.71 -7.34 -2.78
CA THR A 246 7.47 -7.63 -3.52
C THR A 246 7.61 -8.90 -4.36
N VAL A 247 8.66 -9.00 -5.18
CA VAL A 247 8.84 -10.10 -6.13
C VAL A 247 9.49 -11.31 -5.47
N GLY A 248 10.35 -11.12 -4.46
CA GLY A 248 11.11 -12.21 -3.84
C GLY A 248 10.24 -13.33 -3.28
N GLY A 249 9.14 -12.99 -2.62
CA GLY A 249 8.21 -13.99 -2.07
C GLY A 249 7.64 -14.92 -3.14
N VAL A 250 7.19 -14.37 -4.27
CA VAL A 250 6.69 -15.19 -5.38
C VAL A 250 7.81 -15.78 -6.23
N LEU A 251 8.99 -15.17 -6.28
CA LEU A 251 10.15 -15.72 -6.98
C LEU A 251 10.61 -17.03 -6.34
N PHE A 252 10.66 -17.10 -5.02
CA PHE A 252 11.14 -18.27 -4.30
C PHE A 252 10.05 -19.32 -4.00
N PHE A 253 8.77 -18.92 -4.00
CA PHE A 253 7.69 -19.78 -3.49
C PHE A 253 6.46 -19.90 -4.40
N ALA A 254 6.33 -19.10 -5.46
CA ALA A 254 5.19 -19.26 -6.37
C ALA A 254 5.43 -20.40 -7.35
N THR A 255 4.44 -21.26 -7.47
CA THR A 255 4.51 -22.40 -8.38
C THR A 255 3.99 -22.04 -9.77
N HIS A 256 3.05 -21.11 -9.91
CA HIS A 256 2.38 -20.85 -11.19
C HIS A 256 2.51 -19.37 -11.64
N PRO A 257 2.76 -19.09 -12.94
CA PRO A 257 2.91 -17.73 -13.47
C PRO A 257 1.73 -16.80 -13.18
N LEU A 258 0.49 -17.29 -13.30
CA LEU A 258 -0.69 -16.51 -12.92
C LEU A 258 -0.67 -16.06 -11.45
N CYS A 259 -0.16 -16.88 -10.52
CA CYS A 259 -0.04 -16.48 -9.12
C CYS A 259 0.94 -15.32 -8.95
N VAL A 260 2.00 -15.24 -9.77
CA VAL A 260 2.92 -14.09 -9.80
C VAL A 260 2.18 -12.81 -10.18
N TRP A 261 1.37 -12.83 -11.24
CA TRP A 261 0.64 -11.63 -11.70
C TRP A 261 -0.52 -11.25 -10.77
N VAL A 262 -1.25 -12.22 -10.23
CA VAL A 262 -2.26 -11.94 -9.19
C VAL A 262 -1.61 -11.31 -7.96
N TRP A 263 -0.48 -11.84 -7.51
CA TRP A 263 0.26 -11.29 -6.39
C TRP A 263 0.72 -9.85 -6.64
N ILE A 264 1.34 -9.59 -7.80
CA ILE A 264 1.71 -8.23 -8.22
C ILE A 264 0.47 -7.34 -8.20
N GLY A 265 -0.67 -7.82 -8.70
CA GLY A 265 -1.90 -7.06 -8.73
C GLY A 265 -2.41 -6.67 -7.35
N LEU A 266 -2.44 -7.60 -6.39
CA LEU A 266 -2.83 -7.32 -5.00
C LEU A 266 -1.89 -6.30 -4.35
N ARG A 267 -0.57 -6.42 -4.58
CA ARG A 267 0.40 -5.48 -4.02
C ARG A 267 0.29 -4.09 -4.63
N LEU A 268 0.07 -3.98 -5.94
CA LEU A 268 -0.15 -2.70 -6.59
C LEU A 268 -1.43 -2.03 -6.11
N GLN A 269 -2.53 -2.79 -5.96
CA GLN A 269 -3.77 -2.27 -5.38
C GLN A 269 -3.51 -1.65 -4.00
N GLN A 270 -2.90 -2.41 -3.08
CA GLN A 270 -2.58 -1.91 -1.74
C GLN A 270 -1.68 -0.67 -1.79
N THR A 271 -0.64 -0.69 -2.63
CA THR A 271 0.31 0.44 -2.78
C THR A 271 -0.38 1.71 -3.27
N TYR A 272 -1.20 1.63 -4.32
CA TYR A 272 -1.89 2.80 -4.86
C TYR A 272 -2.98 3.30 -3.92
N GLU A 273 -3.73 2.41 -3.26
CA GLU A 273 -4.67 2.81 -2.21
C GLU A 273 -3.94 3.53 -1.07
N ALA A 274 -2.80 3.00 -0.62
CA ALA A 274 -2.01 3.57 0.47
C ALA A 274 -1.44 4.96 0.16
N HIS A 275 -1.27 5.28 -1.13
CA HIS A 275 -0.74 6.56 -1.61
C HIS A 275 -1.81 7.48 -2.18
N SER A 276 -3.03 7.01 -2.41
CA SER A 276 -4.07 7.73 -3.16
C SER A 276 -4.42 9.10 -2.57
N GLY A 277 -4.21 9.28 -1.25
CA GLY A 277 -4.76 10.41 -0.50
C GLY A 277 -6.23 10.23 -0.12
N TYR A 278 -6.77 9.02 -0.32
CA TYR A 278 -8.09 8.61 0.13
C TYR A 278 -7.97 7.51 1.17
N CYS A 279 -8.74 7.63 2.25
CA CYS A 279 -8.88 6.61 3.28
C CYS A 279 -10.35 6.19 3.36
N PHE A 280 -10.68 5.04 2.78
CA PHE A 280 -12.06 4.52 2.71
C PHE A 280 -12.54 3.89 4.02
N GLU A 281 -12.19 4.50 5.16
CA GLU A 281 -12.58 4.01 6.47
C GLU A 281 -14.10 3.97 6.63
N GLY A 282 -14.63 2.82 7.06
CA GLY A 282 -16.08 2.63 7.23
C GLY A 282 -16.87 2.43 5.94
N HIS A 283 -16.24 2.50 4.76
CA HIS A 283 -16.90 2.10 3.51
C HIS A 283 -17.23 0.60 3.53
N ILE A 284 -18.30 0.18 2.84
CA ILE A 284 -18.73 -1.23 2.84
C ILE A 284 -17.63 -2.17 2.35
N LEU A 285 -16.89 -1.78 1.31
CA LEU A 285 -15.77 -2.58 0.80
C LEU A 285 -14.59 -2.61 1.78
N ASN A 286 -14.39 -1.56 2.58
CA ASN A 286 -13.38 -1.61 3.65
C ASN A 286 -13.83 -2.50 4.81
N THR A 287 -15.11 -2.47 5.17
CA THR A 287 -15.72 -3.32 6.21
C THR A 287 -15.64 -4.80 5.83
N LEU A 288 -15.82 -5.12 4.55
CA LEU A 288 -15.63 -6.46 3.98
C LEU A 288 -14.15 -6.79 3.67
N TRP A 289 -13.22 -5.93 4.09
CA TRP A 289 -11.77 -6.09 3.94
C TRP A 289 -11.26 -6.17 2.49
N PHE A 290 -11.98 -5.63 1.51
CA PHE A 290 -11.52 -5.45 0.12
C PHE A 290 -10.68 -4.18 -0.10
N LEU A 291 -10.71 -3.22 0.82
CA LEU A 291 -9.94 -1.97 0.76
C LEU A 291 -8.96 -1.84 1.93
N HIS A 292 -7.87 -1.10 1.69
CA HIS A 292 -6.71 -0.95 2.56
C HIS A 292 -6.68 0.40 3.30
N ALA A 293 -7.80 0.85 3.85
CA ALA A 293 -7.91 2.13 4.57
C ALA A 293 -6.87 2.28 5.71
N ASP A 294 -6.55 1.16 6.38
CA ASP A 294 -5.48 1.06 7.37
C ASP A 294 -4.13 1.49 6.82
N SER A 295 -3.76 0.95 5.66
CA SER A 295 -2.52 1.27 4.96
C SER A 295 -2.51 2.73 4.51
N ALA A 296 -3.65 3.26 4.03
CA ALA A 296 -3.75 4.64 3.55
C ALA A 296 -3.45 5.68 4.62
N ALA A 297 -4.14 5.63 5.77
CA ALA A 297 -3.89 6.59 6.84
C ALA A 297 -2.50 6.40 7.47
N HIS A 298 -2.07 5.15 7.68
CA HIS A 298 -0.79 4.84 8.31
C HIS A 298 0.40 5.30 7.47
N HIS A 299 0.34 5.05 6.16
CA HIS A 299 1.39 5.42 5.22
C HIS A 299 1.37 6.92 4.84
N ASP A 300 0.19 7.53 4.74
CA ASP A 300 0.11 8.99 4.50
C ASP A 300 0.65 9.78 5.71
N HIS A 301 0.40 9.31 6.93
CA HIS A 301 1.06 9.84 8.12
C HIS A 301 2.59 9.68 8.04
N HIS A 302 3.09 8.54 7.56
CA HIS A 302 4.52 8.30 7.37
C HIS A 302 5.15 9.39 6.48
N HIS A 303 4.57 9.67 5.31
CA HIS A 303 5.03 10.75 4.41
C HIS A 303 4.97 12.12 5.05
N THR A 304 3.89 12.39 5.78
CA THR A 304 3.64 13.71 6.35
C THR A 304 4.55 14.03 7.54
N ALA A 305 4.76 13.06 8.41
CA ALA A 305 5.56 13.21 9.63
C ALA A 305 7.03 12.85 9.42
N ASN A 306 7.32 11.99 8.44
CA ASN A 306 8.62 11.39 8.15
C ASN A 306 9.26 10.73 9.38
N GLN A 307 8.44 10.07 10.20
CA GLN A 307 8.83 9.46 11.48
C GLN A 307 7.99 8.21 11.79
N GLY A 308 8.65 7.07 11.95
CA GLY A 308 7.96 5.81 12.26
C GLY A 308 7.20 5.24 11.05
N ASN A 309 6.29 4.29 11.29
CA ASN A 309 5.41 3.70 10.27
C ASN A 309 6.19 3.17 9.05
N PHE A 310 7.20 2.32 9.30
CA PHE A 310 8.10 1.85 8.25
C PHE A 310 7.56 0.63 7.49
N GLY A 311 6.48 0.00 7.96
CA GLY A 311 5.83 -1.12 7.29
C GLY A 311 4.32 -1.06 7.39
N GLY A 312 3.68 -2.23 7.36
CA GLY A 312 2.27 -2.39 7.67
C GLY A 312 1.99 -2.31 9.17
N LEU A 313 0.73 -2.16 9.55
CA LEU A 313 0.30 -1.98 10.94
C LEU A 313 0.87 -3.05 11.88
N TYR A 314 0.80 -4.32 11.50
CA TYR A 314 1.25 -5.41 12.37
C TYR A 314 2.78 -5.43 12.52
N THR A 315 3.53 -5.11 11.46
CA THR A 315 5.01 -5.04 11.55
C THR A 315 5.46 -3.87 12.43
N ASP A 316 4.86 -2.69 12.25
CA ASP A 316 5.15 -1.52 13.09
C ASP A 316 4.68 -1.70 14.53
N TRP A 317 3.60 -2.44 14.76
CA TRP A 317 3.19 -2.86 16.09
C TRP A 317 4.26 -3.73 16.75
N LEU A 318 4.71 -4.78 16.05
CA LEU A 318 5.67 -5.77 16.55
C LEU A 318 7.01 -5.13 16.90
N PHE A 319 7.50 -4.22 16.06
CA PHE A 319 8.78 -3.56 16.26
C PHE A 319 8.67 -2.21 16.98
N GLY A 320 7.45 -1.80 17.35
CA GLY A 320 7.20 -0.60 18.11
C GLY A 320 7.58 0.66 17.36
N THR A 321 7.18 0.85 16.11
CA THR A 321 7.55 2.01 15.28
C THR A 321 6.39 2.91 14.87
N MET A 322 5.23 2.80 15.53
CA MET A 322 4.04 3.64 15.30
C MET A 322 3.75 4.69 16.39
N ASP A 323 4.76 5.10 17.17
CA ASP A 323 4.59 6.03 18.31
C ASP A 323 3.91 7.34 17.88
N HIS A 324 4.39 7.97 16.80
CA HIS A 324 3.84 9.26 16.35
C HIS A 324 2.39 9.13 15.87
N TYR A 325 2.08 8.04 15.18
CA TYR A 325 0.73 7.76 14.71
C TYR A 325 -0.24 7.51 15.87
N GLN A 326 0.18 6.72 16.86
CA GLN A 326 -0.63 6.44 18.05
C GLN A 326 -0.82 7.67 18.95
N ALA A 327 0.18 8.55 19.04
CA ALA A 327 0.04 9.81 19.77
C ALA A 327 -1.04 10.73 19.17
N LEU A 328 -1.38 10.55 17.89
CA LEU A 328 -2.45 11.27 17.21
C LEU A 328 -3.82 10.62 17.39
N GLY A 329 -3.91 9.44 18.02
CA GLY A 329 -5.14 8.64 18.10
C GLY A 329 -5.26 7.60 16.99
N GLY A 330 -4.15 7.20 16.36
CA GLY A 330 -4.12 6.20 15.30
C GLY A 330 -4.89 6.67 14.06
N ARG A 331 -5.52 5.71 13.36
CA ARG A 331 -6.25 5.96 12.11
C ARG A 331 -7.34 7.02 12.26
N GLN A 332 -8.25 6.83 13.21
CA GLN A 332 -9.35 7.76 13.42
C GLN A 332 -8.84 9.15 13.80
N GLY A 333 -7.87 9.21 14.71
CA GLY A 333 -7.27 10.47 15.14
C GLY A 333 -6.48 11.19 14.03
N TYR A 334 -5.94 10.47 13.05
CA TYR A 334 -5.31 11.05 11.86
C TYR A 334 -6.35 11.59 10.86
N ILE A 335 -7.41 10.82 10.57
CA ILE A 335 -8.52 11.23 9.70
C ILE A 335 -9.22 12.48 10.27
N ASP A 336 -9.44 12.53 11.59
CA ASP A 336 -10.14 13.61 12.27
C ASP A 336 -9.31 14.90 12.42
N GLN A 337 -8.08 14.95 11.90
CA GLN A 337 -7.29 16.17 11.81
C GLN A 337 -7.85 17.13 10.76
N LYS A 338 -9.13 17.51 10.91
CA LYS A 338 -9.67 18.70 10.27
C LYS A 338 -8.82 19.86 10.72
N VAL A 339 -8.17 20.51 9.76
CA VAL A 339 -7.21 21.59 9.98
C VAL A 339 -7.80 22.56 11.00
N LYS A 340 -7.26 22.55 12.23
CA LYS A 340 -7.40 23.69 13.13
C LYS A 340 -6.62 24.81 12.46
N GLN A 341 -7.31 25.57 11.60
CA GLN A 341 -6.78 26.77 10.97
C GLN A 341 -6.29 27.67 12.11
N LYS A 342 -4.97 27.89 12.14
CA LYS A 342 -4.40 29.02 12.85
C LYS A 342 -4.32 30.18 11.88
#